data_AF-M3GNX2-F1
#
_entry.id   AF-M3GNX2-F1
#
_cell.length_a   1.000
_cell.length_b   1.000
_cell.length_c   1.000
_cell.angle_alpha   90.00
_cell.angle_beta   90.00
_cell.angle_gamma   90.00
#
_symmetry.space_group_name_H-M   'P 1'
#
loop_
_entity.id
_entity.type
_entity.pdbx_description
1 polymer ?
#
loop_
_entity_poly.entity_id
_entity_poly.type
_entity_poly.pdbx_seq_one_letter_code
_entity_poly.pdbx_strand_id
1 'polypeptide(L)'
;MTYLTGSSPVFDFTFLPNPGSLKFEKHKNFTLYSTYATSLRMSEIGYTSKVQDTLGIHYNSLEEYVDRMCYAVHTPYPKYVSFSENKDAQLNPNYLQIENEFYSPIRPKQVPKGDERPLDALLQRGIEYIEIRSLDIDPYSPVGVCRSNLAFTQLILLDSLLKVSPSISEEENFSLKENLNSVIWEGRNPELKINVNGSKRNFQEAGAEYSESLRHYAKILDLHTGRRTYQEAIDFQIKKWKNPDKTPSGKLLSEILKRNIEFREKGIELAQENKRMFSYLEYSPGTLMKMEKETIRSFQEKEELEKQEIQTQYPTVKLCNH
;
A
#
# COMPACT_ATOMS: atom_id res chain seq x y z
N MET A 1 -6.30 -8.14 -2.33
CA MET A 1 -4.99 -8.00 -1.66
C MET A 1 -5.12 -7.72 -0.17
N THR A 2 -5.80 -6.63 0.23
CA THR A 2 -6.00 -6.24 1.65
C THR A 2 -6.50 -7.37 2.56
N TYR A 3 -7.40 -8.24 2.10
CA TYR A 3 -7.80 -9.43 2.88
C TYR A 3 -6.64 -10.41 3.18
N LEU A 4 -5.82 -10.71 2.18
CA LEU A 4 -4.78 -11.74 2.26
C LEU A 4 -3.50 -11.26 2.95
N THR A 5 -3.24 -9.96 2.90
CA THR A 5 -1.99 -9.34 3.37
C THR A 5 -2.21 -8.31 4.46
N GLY A 6 -3.43 -7.83 4.67
CA GLY A 6 -3.76 -6.85 5.70
C GLY A 6 -3.46 -7.39 7.09
N SER A 7 -2.79 -6.57 7.88
CA SER A 7 -2.25 -6.93 9.20
C SER A 7 -2.50 -5.85 10.25
N SER A 8 -3.36 -4.87 9.98
CA SER A 8 -3.69 -3.79 10.90
C SER A 8 -5.19 -3.78 11.32
N PRO A 9 -5.72 -4.85 11.94
CA PRO A 9 -7.11 -4.87 12.47
C PRO A 9 -7.24 -4.18 13.85
N VAL A 10 -6.10 -3.83 14.44
CA VAL A 10 -5.91 -3.42 15.82
C VAL A 10 -4.90 -2.28 15.85
N PHE A 11 -5.09 -1.34 16.76
CA PHE A 11 -4.23 -0.18 16.91
C PHE A 11 -4.26 0.31 18.37
N ASP A 12 -3.37 1.24 18.67
CA ASP A 12 -3.32 1.87 19.97
C ASP A 12 -4.28 3.06 20.09
N PHE A 13 -4.97 3.21 21.22
CA PHE A 13 -5.95 4.27 21.44
C PHE A 13 -5.39 5.69 21.20
N THR A 14 -4.08 5.91 21.36
CA THR A 14 -3.48 7.23 21.10
C THR A 14 -3.49 7.61 19.63
N PHE A 15 -3.62 6.64 18.72
CA PHE A 15 -3.68 6.89 17.29
C PHE A 15 -4.96 7.62 16.89
N LEU A 16 -6.09 7.25 17.51
CA LEU A 16 -7.39 7.87 17.24
C LEU A 16 -8.15 8.10 18.56
N PRO A 17 -7.81 9.18 19.29
CA PRO A 17 -8.45 9.48 20.58
C PRO A 17 -9.96 9.74 20.45
N ASN A 18 -10.41 10.24 19.30
CA ASN A 18 -11.82 10.46 19.00
C ASN A 18 -12.22 9.73 17.70
N PRO A 19 -12.80 8.52 17.80
CA PRO A 19 -13.20 7.74 16.63
C PRO A 19 -14.47 8.25 15.95
N GLY A 20 -15.11 9.30 16.48
CA GLY A 20 -16.37 9.81 15.96
C GLY A 20 -17.47 8.74 16.01
N SER A 21 -18.07 8.45 14.85
CA SER A 21 -19.12 7.43 14.71
C SER A 21 -18.58 6.00 14.52
N LEU A 22 -17.27 5.84 14.34
CA LEU A 22 -16.67 4.52 14.13
C LEU A 22 -16.71 3.71 15.42
N LYS A 23 -17.08 2.43 15.28
CA LYS A 23 -17.21 1.52 16.41
C LYS A 23 -16.00 0.60 16.48
N PHE A 24 -15.25 0.71 17.57
CA PHE A 24 -14.15 -0.18 17.91
C PHE A 24 -14.44 -0.89 19.22
N GLU A 25 -13.95 -2.11 19.33
CA GLU A 25 -13.92 -2.84 20.59
C GLU A 25 -12.65 -2.48 21.35
N LYS A 26 -12.77 -2.35 22.66
CA LYS A 26 -11.65 -2.08 23.56
C LYS A 26 -11.15 -3.38 24.15
N HIS A 27 -9.85 -3.63 24.01
CA HIS A 27 -9.14 -4.67 24.74
C HIS A 27 -8.22 -4.01 25.76
N LYS A 28 -8.35 -4.41 27.03
CA LYS A 28 -7.57 -3.85 28.15
C LYS A 28 -7.62 -2.32 28.20
N ASN A 29 -6.49 -1.63 28.34
CA ASN A 29 -6.42 -0.18 28.58
C ASN A 29 -6.22 0.61 27.29
N PHE A 30 -5.36 0.11 26.41
CA PHE A 30 -4.81 0.90 25.31
C PHE A 30 -5.07 0.33 23.93
N THR A 31 -5.59 -0.89 23.84
CA THR A 31 -5.83 -1.56 22.56
C THR A 31 -7.26 -1.34 22.06
N LEU A 32 -7.39 -0.84 20.84
CA LEU A 32 -8.66 -0.76 20.10
C LEU A 32 -8.59 -1.65 18.85
N TYR A 33 -9.67 -2.32 18.52
CA TYR A 33 -9.72 -3.18 17.33
C TYR A 33 -11.10 -3.22 16.69
N SER A 34 -11.14 -3.69 15.44
CA SER A 34 -12.38 -4.09 14.77
C SER A 34 -12.36 -5.60 14.50
N THR A 35 -13.43 -6.28 14.94
CA THR A 35 -13.51 -7.75 14.97
C THR A 35 -13.31 -8.41 13.62
N TYR A 36 -13.73 -7.78 12.52
CA TYR A 36 -13.59 -8.35 11.17
C TYR A 36 -12.67 -7.57 10.23
N ALA A 37 -12.07 -6.48 10.71
CA ALA A 37 -11.18 -5.66 9.90
C ALA A 37 -9.96 -6.46 9.44
N THR A 38 -9.46 -6.08 8.26
CA THR A 38 -8.25 -6.64 7.65
C THR A 38 -7.11 -5.62 7.69
N SER A 39 -7.35 -4.40 7.19
CA SER A 39 -6.32 -3.36 7.06
C SER A 39 -6.91 -1.97 7.33
N LEU A 40 -7.02 -1.59 8.61
CA LEU A 40 -7.40 -0.22 8.99
C LEU A 40 -6.41 0.85 8.48
N ARG A 41 -5.17 0.48 8.18
CA ARG A 41 -4.21 1.34 7.47
C ARG A 41 -4.76 1.87 6.14
N MET A 42 -5.58 1.06 5.47
CA MET A 42 -6.19 1.40 4.19
C MET A 42 -7.55 2.10 4.32
N SER A 43 -8.07 2.30 5.55
CA SER A 43 -9.38 2.92 5.79
C SER A 43 -9.30 4.44 5.96
N GLU A 44 -10.45 5.08 6.22
CA GLU A 44 -10.61 6.51 6.49
C GLU A 44 -9.89 7.00 7.76
N ILE A 45 -9.44 6.10 8.63
CA ILE A 45 -8.61 6.45 9.80
C ILE A 45 -7.12 6.31 9.53
N GLY A 46 -6.76 5.66 8.42
CA GLY A 46 -5.38 5.39 8.04
C GLY A 46 -4.78 6.52 7.20
N TYR A 47 -4.19 6.16 6.06
CA TYR A 47 -3.49 7.11 5.19
C TYR A 47 -4.38 7.72 4.09
N THR A 48 -5.69 7.46 4.10
CA THR A 48 -6.60 8.03 3.11
C THR A 48 -7.04 9.44 3.51
N SER A 49 -7.18 10.33 2.52
CA SER A 49 -7.60 11.72 2.75
C SER A 49 -8.92 12.00 2.02
N LYS A 50 -9.92 12.47 2.78
CA LYS A 50 -11.22 12.91 2.23
C LYS A 50 -11.08 14.05 1.21
N VAL A 51 -10.03 14.86 1.32
CA VAL A 51 -9.72 15.93 0.36
C VAL A 51 -9.24 15.35 -0.96
N GLN A 52 -8.48 14.26 -0.91
CA GLN A 52 -7.98 13.61 -2.13
C GLN A 52 -9.07 12.80 -2.84
N ASP A 53 -10.08 12.30 -2.11
CA ASP A 53 -11.23 11.61 -2.71
C ASP A 53 -12.04 12.50 -3.67
N THR A 54 -11.99 13.83 -3.50
CA THR A 54 -12.70 14.78 -4.38
C THR A 54 -11.93 15.11 -5.66
N LEU A 55 -10.70 14.62 -5.83
CA LEU A 55 -9.86 14.97 -6.98
C LEU A 55 -10.27 14.28 -8.30
N GLY A 56 -11.08 13.22 -8.23
CA GLY A 56 -11.55 12.53 -9.43
C GLY A 56 -10.39 11.97 -10.28
N ILE A 57 -9.34 11.46 -9.64
CA ILE A 57 -8.21 10.82 -10.36
C ILE A 57 -8.62 9.41 -10.77
N HIS A 58 -8.66 9.18 -12.08
CA HIS A 58 -9.01 7.90 -12.70
C HIS A 58 -7.82 7.26 -13.42
N TYR A 59 -7.98 6.00 -13.83
CA TYR A 59 -6.92 5.18 -14.44
C TYR A 59 -7.31 4.67 -15.84
N ASN A 60 -8.26 5.35 -16.51
CA ASN A 60 -8.72 4.94 -17.84
C ASN A 60 -7.73 5.31 -18.95
N SER A 61 -6.97 6.39 -18.77
CA SER A 61 -5.89 6.79 -19.69
C SER A 61 -4.77 7.51 -18.92
N LEU A 62 -3.57 7.52 -19.50
CA LEU A 62 -2.43 8.24 -18.93
C LEU A 62 -2.68 9.75 -18.95
N GLU A 63 -3.29 10.24 -20.02
CA GLU A 63 -3.61 11.65 -20.23
C GLU A 63 -4.56 12.17 -19.15
N GLU A 64 -5.65 11.45 -18.88
CA GLU A 64 -6.61 11.79 -17.83
C GLU A 64 -5.97 11.75 -16.44
N TYR A 65 -5.17 10.71 -16.16
CA TYR A 65 -4.46 10.59 -14.89
C TYR A 65 -3.54 11.79 -14.65
N VAL A 66 -2.75 12.16 -15.67
CA VAL A 66 -1.83 13.28 -15.55
C VAL A 66 -2.55 14.60 -15.42
N ASP A 67 -3.58 14.86 -16.23
CA ASP A 67 -4.35 16.10 -16.18
C ASP A 67 -4.90 16.36 -14.76
N ARG A 68 -5.50 15.34 -14.15
CA ARG A 68 -6.02 15.42 -12.78
C ARG A 68 -4.94 15.58 -11.72
N MET A 69 -3.79 14.91 -11.88
CA MET A 69 -2.65 15.10 -10.98
C MET A 69 -2.06 16.51 -11.09
N CYS A 70 -1.96 17.05 -12.32
CA CYS A 70 -1.54 18.43 -12.56
C CYS A 70 -2.51 19.42 -11.91
N TYR A 71 -3.82 19.25 -12.08
CA TYR A 71 -4.83 20.06 -11.40
C TYR A 71 -4.62 20.07 -9.87
N ALA A 72 -4.40 18.90 -9.28
CA ALA A 72 -4.25 18.73 -7.84
C ALA A 72 -3.01 19.45 -7.28
N VAL A 73 -1.88 19.42 -7.99
CA VAL A 73 -0.64 20.09 -7.56
C VAL A 73 -0.60 21.60 -7.83
N HIS A 74 -1.60 22.16 -8.53
CA HIS A 74 -1.67 23.59 -8.87
C HIS A 74 -2.82 24.34 -8.21
N THR A 75 -3.84 23.63 -7.72
CA THR A 75 -5.06 24.28 -7.25
C THR A 75 -5.03 24.45 -5.74
N PRO A 76 -5.06 25.68 -5.20
CA PRO A 76 -5.16 25.93 -3.76
C PRO A 76 -6.40 25.26 -3.16
N TYR A 77 -6.21 24.52 -2.07
CA TYR A 77 -7.33 24.05 -1.25
C TYR A 77 -7.63 25.08 -0.16
N PRO A 78 -8.87 25.64 -0.08
CA PRO A 78 -9.16 26.78 0.79
C PRO A 78 -8.77 26.59 2.27
N LYS A 79 -8.88 25.37 2.82
CA LYS A 79 -8.49 25.10 4.21
C LYS A 79 -6.99 25.07 4.43
N TYR A 80 -6.18 24.89 3.38
CA TYR A 80 -4.72 24.88 3.50
C TYR A 80 -4.10 26.27 3.36
N VAL A 81 -4.82 27.22 2.75
CA VAL A 81 -4.37 28.61 2.58
C VAL A 81 -4.08 29.27 3.93
N SER A 82 -4.87 28.98 4.98
CA SER A 82 -4.65 29.54 6.31
C SER A 82 -3.34 29.09 6.97
N PHE A 83 -2.72 28.00 6.52
CA PHE A 83 -1.42 27.55 7.04
C PHE A 83 -0.23 28.22 6.33
N SER A 84 -0.46 28.97 5.24
CA SER A 84 0.59 29.63 4.45
C SER A 84 1.23 30.84 5.15
N GLU A 85 0.75 31.23 6.33
CA GLU A 85 1.35 32.32 7.11
C GLU A 85 2.77 31.97 7.59
N ASN A 86 3.08 30.68 7.74
CA ASN A 86 4.42 30.18 7.99
C ASN A 86 4.99 29.53 6.72
N LYS A 87 5.97 30.19 6.11
CA LYS A 87 6.60 29.72 4.85
C LYS A 87 7.29 28.36 4.96
N ASP A 88 7.67 27.94 6.17
CA ASP A 88 8.33 26.66 6.42
C ASP A 88 7.34 25.56 6.82
N ALA A 89 6.05 25.88 6.99
CA ALA A 89 5.03 24.90 7.40
C ALA A 89 4.50 24.05 6.24
N GLN A 90 4.55 24.56 5.01
CA GLN A 90 4.11 23.84 3.80
C GLN A 90 4.83 24.38 2.56
N LEU A 91 5.00 23.53 1.55
CA LEU A 91 5.58 23.91 0.26
C LEU A 91 4.62 24.81 -0.54
N ASN A 92 3.32 24.53 -0.49
CA ASN A 92 2.24 25.33 -1.08
C ASN A 92 0.88 24.92 -0.46
N PRO A 93 -0.18 25.73 -0.63
CA PRO A 93 -1.51 25.41 -0.09
C PRO A 93 -2.40 24.62 -1.08
N ASN A 94 -1.82 23.90 -2.04
CA ASN A 94 -2.60 23.20 -3.07
C ASN A 94 -3.25 21.92 -2.53
N TYR A 95 -4.18 21.33 -3.28
CA TYR A 95 -4.76 20.02 -2.91
C TYR A 95 -3.68 18.97 -2.64
N LEU A 96 -2.58 19.03 -3.39
CA LEU A 96 -1.35 18.29 -3.15
C LEU A 96 -0.16 19.24 -3.24
N GLN A 97 0.78 19.17 -2.31
CA GLN A 97 2.01 19.95 -2.38
C GLN A 97 2.91 19.47 -3.51
N ILE A 98 3.01 18.15 -3.66
CA ILE A 98 3.73 17.44 -4.71
C ILE A 98 2.98 16.15 -5.06
N GLU A 99 3.27 15.55 -6.22
CA GLU A 99 2.60 14.34 -6.71
C GLU A 99 2.71 13.16 -5.74
N ASN A 100 3.81 13.11 -4.97
CA ASN A 100 4.07 12.03 -4.03
C ASN A 100 3.06 11.99 -2.87
N GLU A 101 2.38 13.11 -2.57
CA GLU A 101 1.36 13.22 -1.53
C GLU A 101 0.06 12.48 -1.89
N PHE A 102 -0.20 12.21 -3.17
CA PHE A 102 -1.43 11.56 -3.63
C PHE A 102 -1.54 10.09 -3.19
N TYR A 103 -2.26 9.81 -2.11
CA TYR A 103 -2.43 8.45 -1.61
C TYR A 103 -3.29 7.60 -2.56
N SER A 104 -2.71 6.51 -3.07
CA SER A 104 -3.40 5.53 -3.89
C SER A 104 -2.92 4.11 -3.58
N PRO A 105 -3.77 3.07 -3.67
CA PRO A 105 -3.35 1.67 -3.49
C PRO A 105 -2.37 1.18 -4.57
N ILE A 106 -2.34 1.81 -5.74
CA ILE A 106 -1.45 1.50 -6.86
C ILE A 106 -1.11 2.77 -7.64
N ARG A 107 0.14 2.95 -8.05
CA ARG A 107 0.57 4.13 -8.82
C ARG A 107 1.30 3.72 -10.10
N PRO A 108 1.00 4.34 -11.25
CA PRO A 108 1.88 4.26 -12.42
C PRO A 108 3.17 5.03 -12.14
N LYS A 109 4.30 4.52 -12.61
CA LYS A 109 5.62 5.10 -12.36
C LYS A 109 6.49 5.08 -13.60
N GLN A 110 7.35 6.08 -13.68
CA GLN A 110 8.46 6.22 -14.61
C GLN A 110 9.65 6.73 -13.79
N VAL A 111 10.85 6.22 -14.04
CA VAL A 111 12.05 6.70 -13.35
C VAL A 111 12.38 8.13 -13.83
N PRO A 112 12.38 9.15 -12.95
CA PRO A 112 12.77 10.51 -13.33
C PRO A 112 14.26 10.60 -13.65
N LYS A 113 14.63 11.53 -14.54
CA LYS A 113 16.03 11.80 -14.90
C LYS A 113 16.46 13.17 -14.35
N GLY A 114 17.49 13.20 -13.50
CA GLY A 114 17.95 14.43 -12.84
C GLY A 114 16.82 15.05 -12.00
N ASP A 115 16.58 16.35 -12.17
CA ASP A 115 15.55 17.11 -11.44
C ASP A 115 14.15 17.02 -12.05
N GLU A 116 13.93 16.10 -12.99
CA GLU A 116 12.62 15.90 -13.61
C GLU A 116 11.55 15.50 -12.58
N ARG A 117 10.35 16.08 -12.69
CA ARG A 117 9.24 15.70 -11.81
C ARG A 117 8.67 14.34 -12.22
N PRO A 118 8.17 13.53 -11.28
CA PRO A 118 7.58 12.21 -11.60
C PRO A 118 6.48 12.26 -12.65
N LEU A 119 5.73 13.36 -12.72
CA LEU A 119 4.63 13.53 -13.67
C LEU A 119 5.12 13.85 -15.09
N ASP A 120 6.18 14.66 -15.20
CA ASP A 120 6.82 14.96 -16.48
C ASP A 120 7.44 13.70 -17.09
N ALA A 121 8.08 12.89 -16.23
CA ALA A 121 8.60 11.58 -16.61
C ALA A 121 7.51 10.70 -17.23
N LEU A 122 6.36 10.59 -16.54
CA LEU A 122 5.19 9.83 -17.01
C LEU A 122 4.65 10.37 -18.35
N LEU A 123 4.51 11.69 -18.50
CA LEU A 123 4.03 12.31 -19.74
C LEU A 123 4.93 12.02 -20.93
N GLN A 124 6.24 12.16 -20.74
CA GLN A 124 7.19 12.10 -21.84
C GLN A 124 7.51 10.66 -22.26
N ARG A 125 7.48 9.72 -21.31
CA ARG A 125 8.01 8.35 -21.52
C ARG A 125 7.01 7.25 -21.20
N GLY A 126 5.78 7.62 -20.84
CA GLY A 126 4.75 6.67 -20.46
C GLY A 126 5.06 5.95 -19.15
N ILE A 127 4.31 4.87 -18.90
CA ILE A 127 4.43 4.05 -17.70
C ILE A 127 5.53 3.01 -17.90
N GLU A 128 6.53 2.98 -17.02
CA GLU A 128 7.60 1.98 -17.01
C GLU A 128 7.26 0.81 -16.07
N TYR A 129 6.70 1.12 -14.90
CA TYR A 129 6.30 0.12 -13.91
C TYR A 129 5.12 0.60 -13.07
N ILE A 130 4.56 -0.32 -12.28
CA ILE A 130 3.51 -0.04 -11.31
C ILE A 130 4.03 -0.25 -9.88
N GLU A 131 3.67 0.66 -8.99
CA GLU A 131 3.99 0.58 -7.56
C GLU A 131 2.74 0.14 -6.78
N ILE A 132 2.77 -1.05 -6.19
CA ILE A 132 1.70 -1.54 -5.30
C ILE A 132 1.96 -1.04 -3.89
N ARG A 133 1.01 -0.28 -3.33
CA ARG A 133 1.13 0.38 -2.03
C ARG A 133 0.13 -0.14 -0.98
N SER A 134 -0.76 -1.03 -1.39
CA SER A 134 -1.84 -1.59 -0.57
C SER A 134 -1.42 -2.75 0.35
N LEU A 135 -0.14 -3.12 0.37
CA LEU A 135 0.38 -4.15 1.27
C LEU A 135 0.68 -3.54 2.64
N ASP A 136 0.16 -4.17 3.69
CA ASP A 136 0.63 -3.90 5.05
C ASP A 136 1.92 -4.68 5.33
N ILE A 137 2.66 -4.22 6.33
CA ILE A 137 3.82 -4.95 6.85
C ILE A 137 3.34 -6.29 7.40
N ASP A 138 3.92 -7.39 6.94
CA ASP A 138 3.65 -8.72 7.50
C ASP A 138 4.38 -8.85 8.85
N PRO A 139 3.65 -8.87 9.98
CA PRO A 139 4.27 -8.91 11.31
C PRO A 139 5.02 -10.23 11.58
N TYR A 140 4.79 -11.26 10.77
CA TYR A 140 5.42 -12.58 10.91
C TYR A 140 6.55 -12.81 9.90
N SER A 141 6.91 -11.77 9.14
CA SER A 141 8.13 -11.75 8.34
C SER A 141 9.11 -10.75 8.94
N PRO A 142 10.36 -11.15 9.20
CA PRO A 142 11.35 -10.23 9.75
C PRO A 142 11.71 -9.07 8.82
N VAL A 143 11.50 -9.24 7.51
CA VAL A 143 11.68 -8.21 6.49
C VAL A 143 10.36 -7.53 6.10
N GLY A 144 9.27 -7.82 6.82
CA GLY A 144 7.95 -7.19 6.63
C GLY A 144 7.17 -7.64 5.40
N VAL A 145 7.68 -8.61 4.63
CA VAL A 145 6.99 -9.15 3.43
C VAL A 145 7.11 -10.67 3.33
N CYS A 146 6.09 -11.33 2.79
CA CYS A 146 6.06 -12.77 2.60
C CYS A 146 6.21 -13.14 1.12
N ARG A 147 7.17 -14.03 0.82
CA ARG A 147 7.44 -14.50 -0.55
C ARG A 147 6.21 -15.06 -1.25
N SER A 148 5.39 -15.87 -0.56
CA SER A 148 4.15 -16.44 -1.14
C SER A 148 3.09 -15.38 -1.40
N ASN A 149 3.04 -14.30 -0.60
CA ASN A 149 2.16 -13.16 -0.89
C ASN A 149 2.63 -12.41 -2.15
N LEU A 150 3.94 -12.20 -2.31
CA LEU A 150 4.52 -11.54 -3.49
C LEU A 150 4.33 -12.37 -4.77
N ALA A 151 4.57 -13.67 -4.71
CA ALA A 151 4.34 -14.58 -5.84
C ALA A 151 2.86 -14.60 -6.26
N PHE A 152 1.94 -14.61 -5.30
CA PHE A 152 0.51 -14.51 -5.59
C PHE A 152 0.12 -13.14 -6.18
N THR A 153 0.75 -12.07 -5.72
CA THR A 153 0.56 -10.71 -6.27
C THR A 153 0.97 -10.67 -7.75
N GLN A 154 2.08 -11.31 -8.12
CA GLN A 154 2.51 -11.42 -9.52
C GLN A 154 1.49 -12.15 -10.40
N LEU A 155 0.81 -13.18 -9.87
CA LEU A 155 -0.26 -13.87 -10.61
C LEU A 155 -1.47 -12.96 -10.85
N ILE A 156 -1.85 -12.14 -9.86
CA ILE A 156 -2.91 -11.15 -10.02
C ILE A 156 -2.53 -10.14 -11.09
N LEU A 157 -1.30 -9.60 -11.04
CA LEU A 157 -0.83 -8.64 -12.03
C LEU A 157 -0.81 -9.22 -13.45
N LEU A 158 -0.41 -10.49 -13.59
CA LEU A 158 -0.43 -11.17 -14.87
C LEU A 158 -1.86 -11.37 -15.40
N ASP A 159 -2.80 -11.74 -14.53
CA ASP A 159 -4.22 -11.82 -14.89
C ASP A 159 -4.78 -10.46 -15.29
N SER A 160 -4.45 -9.39 -14.56
CA SER A 160 -4.83 -8.01 -14.88
C SER A 160 -4.23 -7.52 -16.21
N LEU A 161 -3.05 -8.00 -16.59
CA LEU A 161 -2.44 -7.68 -17.88
C LEU A 161 -3.16 -8.37 -19.05
N LEU A 162 -3.63 -9.60 -18.85
CA LEU A 162 -4.16 -10.45 -19.92
C LEU A 162 -5.67 -10.35 -20.10
N LYS A 163 -6.41 -9.98 -19.05
CA LYS A 163 -7.87 -9.81 -19.14
C LYS A 163 -8.22 -8.48 -19.78
N VAL A 164 -9.34 -8.50 -20.51
CA VAL A 164 -9.97 -7.27 -21.02
C VAL A 164 -10.38 -6.41 -19.82
N SER A 165 -9.90 -5.16 -19.80
CA SER A 165 -10.20 -4.17 -18.78
C SER A 165 -10.82 -2.94 -19.47
N PRO A 166 -12.15 -2.88 -19.64
CA PRO A 166 -12.80 -1.70 -20.18
C PRO A 166 -12.61 -0.48 -19.26
N SER A 167 -12.85 0.71 -19.79
CA SER A 167 -12.85 1.94 -18.98
C SER A 167 -13.86 1.85 -17.84
N ILE A 168 -13.44 2.25 -16.65
CA ILE A 168 -14.22 2.23 -15.43
C ILE A 168 -15.15 3.44 -15.43
N SER A 169 -16.46 3.21 -15.31
CA SER A 169 -17.45 4.28 -15.15
C SER A 169 -17.47 4.83 -13.72
N GLU A 170 -18.14 5.97 -13.49
CA GLU A 170 -18.29 6.52 -12.13
C GLU A 170 -19.03 5.55 -11.19
N GLU A 171 -20.07 4.89 -11.68
CA GLU A 171 -20.85 3.91 -10.93
C GLU A 171 -20.02 2.67 -10.59
N GLU A 172 -19.21 2.19 -11.54
CA GLU A 172 -18.29 1.08 -11.31
C GLU A 172 -17.22 1.47 -10.29
N ASN A 173 -16.61 2.65 -10.43
CA ASN A 173 -15.62 3.16 -9.48
C ASN A 173 -16.20 3.27 -8.06
N PHE A 174 -17.43 3.76 -7.91
CA PHE A 174 -18.14 3.77 -6.63
C PHE A 174 -18.29 2.36 -6.07
N SER A 175 -18.76 1.40 -6.89
CA SER A 175 -18.90 0.01 -6.46
C SER A 175 -17.56 -0.65 -6.09
N LEU A 176 -16.47 -0.32 -6.77
CA LEU A 176 -15.12 -0.82 -6.46
C LEU A 176 -14.61 -0.26 -5.13
N LYS A 177 -14.82 1.04 -4.87
CA LYS A 177 -14.51 1.68 -3.58
C LYS A 177 -15.31 1.08 -2.43
N GLU A 178 -16.62 0.87 -2.62
CA GLU A 178 -17.49 0.23 -1.64
C GLU A 178 -17.06 -1.20 -1.31
N ASN A 179 -16.71 -1.99 -2.33
CA ASN A 179 -16.17 -3.33 -2.14
C ASN A 179 -14.86 -3.30 -1.34
N LEU A 180 -13.93 -2.42 -1.72
CA LEU A 180 -12.65 -2.29 -1.02
C LEU A 180 -12.87 -1.90 0.45
N ASN A 181 -13.73 -0.90 0.71
CA ASN A 181 -14.04 -0.45 2.06
C ASN A 181 -14.69 -1.56 2.90
N SER A 182 -15.62 -2.30 2.32
CA SER A 182 -16.26 -3.44 2.97
C SER A 182 -15.26 -4.54 3.31
N VAL A 183 -14.28 -4.81 2.45
CA VAL A 183 -13.21 -5.79 2.73
C VAL A 183 -12.22 -5.28 3.79
N ILE A 184 -11.93 -3.97 3.81
CA ILE A 184 -11.09 -3.35 4.82
C ILE A 184 -11.68 -3.52 6.22
N TRP A 185 -12.97 -3.25 6.38
CA TRP A 185 -13.67 -3.27 7.67
C TRP A 185 -14.22 -4.64 8.05
N GLU A 186 -14.65 -5.43 7.09
CA GLU A 186 -15.39 -6.68 7.31
C GLU A 186 -14.85 -7.86 6.51
N GLY A 187 -13.65 -7.79 5.93
CA GLY A 187 -13.14 -8.86 5.06
C GLY A 187 -13.09 -10.24 5.72
N ARG A 188 -12.97 -10.32 7.05
CA ARG A 188 -13.01 -11.59 7.80
C ARG A 188 -14.41 -12.04 8.21
N ASN A 189 -15.44 -11.22 8.02
CA ASN A 189 -16.84 -11.58 8.25
C ASN A 189 -17.26 -12.67 7.24
N PRO A 190 -17.67 -13.87 7.69
CA PRO A 190 -18.06 -14.96 6.80
C PRO A 190 -19.29 -14.64 5.95
N GLU A 191 -20.14 -13.71 6.40
CA GLU A 191 -21.37 -13.30 5.70
C GLU A 191 -21.16 -12.13 4.75
N LEU A 192 -19.94 -11.59 4.63
CA LEU A 192 -19.67 -10.43 3.79
C LEU A 192 -20.01 -10.73 2.32
N LYS A 193 -20.88 -9.89 1.74
CA LYS A 193 -21.22 -9.92 0.31
C LYS A 193 -20.71 -8.67 -0.40
N ILE A 194 -19.94 -8.86 -1.47
CA ILE A 194 -19.44 -7.80 -2.34
C ILE A 194 -20.16 -7.80 -3.68
N ASN A 195 -20.13 -6.68 -4.39
CA ASN A 195 -20.66 -6.59 -5.75
C ASN A 195 -19.62 -7.12 -6.76
N VAL A 196 -19.95 -8.17 -7.50
CA VAL A 196 -19.14 -8.71 -8.59
C VAL A 196 -19.97 -8.65 -9.86
N ASN A 197 -19.62 -7.76 -10.79
CA ASN A 197 -20.32 -7.57 -12.07
C ASN A 197 -21.84 -7.35 -11.90
N GLY A 198 -22.24 -6.51 -10.95
CA GLY A 198 -23.65 -6.21 -10.65
C GLY A 198 -24.35 -7.23 -9.75
N SER A 199 -23.70 -8.34 -9.40
CA SER A 199 -24.28 -9.40 -8.55
C SER A 199 -23.63 -9.44 -7.17
N LYS A 200 -24.43 -9.54 -6.11
CA LYS A 200 -23.91 -9.73 -4.74
C LYS A 200 -23.45 -11.17 -4.54
N ARG A 201 -22.15 -11.37 -4.30
CA ARG A 201 -21.53 -12.68 -4.03
C ARG A 201 -20.85 -12.70 -2.68
N ASN A 202 -20.80 -13.86 -2.02
CA ASN A 202 -19.98 -14.03 -0.83
C ASN A 202 -18.51 -13.72 -1.17
N PHE A 203 -17.89 -12.86 -0.37
CA PHE A 203 -16.54 -12.36 -0.64
C PHE A 203 -15.48 -13.47 -0.57
N GLN A 204 -15.55 -14.33 0.44
CA GLN A 204 -14.54 -15.36 0.68
C GLN A 204 -14.63 -16.47 -0.36
N GLU A 205 -15.84 -16.88 -0.73
CA GLU A 205 -16.08 -17.82 -1.83
C GLU A 205 -15.57 -17.26 -3.17
N ALA A 206 -15.95 -16.03 -3.52
CA ALA A 206 -15.51 -15.39 -4.76
C ALA A 206 -13.98 -15.20 -4.80
N GLY A 207 -13.36 -14.87 -3.67
CA GLY A 207 -11.90 -14.75 -3.56
C GLY A 207 -11.17 -16.09 -3.70
N ALA A 208 -11.73 -17.17 -3.14
CA ALA A 208 -11.20 -18.53 -3.29
C ALA A 208 -11.29 -19.01 -4.75
N GLU A 209 -12.44 -18.83 -5.40
CA GLU A 209 -12.65 -19.15 -6.80
C GLU A 209 -11.69 -18.37 -7.70
N TYR A 210 -11.56 -17.05 -7.47
CA TYR A 210 -10.63 -16.21 -8.21
C TYR A 210 -9.19 -16.69 -8.04
N SER A 211 -8.77 -17.01 -6.81
CA SER A 211 -7.42 -17.50 -6.54
C SER A 211 -7.13 -18.83 -7.24
N GLU A 212 -8.10 -19.74 -7.24
CA GLU A 212 -8.00 -21.02 -7.93
C GLU A 212 -7.97 -20.85 -9.46
N SER A 213 -8.72 -19.86 -9.97
CA SER A 213 -8.72 -19.51 -11.39
C SER A 213 -7.35 -19.06 -11.90
N LEU A 214 -6.42 -18.64 -11.03
CA LEU A 214 -5.05 -18.26 -11.42
C LEU A 214 -4.11 -19.47 -11.59
N ARG A 215 -4.58 -20.69 -11.29
CA ARG A 215 -3.71 -21.88 -11.26
C ARG A 215 -3.14 -22.25 -12.64
N HIS A 216 -3.82 -21.93 -13.74
CA HIS A 216 -3.25 -22.16 -15.08
C HIS A 216 -2.02 -21.28 -15.32
N TYR A 217 -2.04 -20.00 -14.93
CA TYR A 217 -0.85 -19.14 -15.00
C TYR A 217 0.29 -19.69 -14.16
N ALA A 218 -0.02 -20.10 -12.92
CA ALA A 218 0.96 -20.67 -12.01
C ALA A 218 1.65 -21.91 -12.58
N LYS A 219 0.89 -22.82 -13.20
CA LYS A 219 1.45 -24.01 -13.85
C LYS A 219 2.46 -23.62 -14.94
N ILE A 220 2.10 -22.68 -15.82
CA ILE A 220 2.95 -22.25 -16.92
C ILE A 220 4.25 -21.60 -16.40
N LEU A 221 4.15 -20.68 -15.43
CA LEU A 221 5.33 -20.01 -14.86
C LEU A 221 6.27 -20.97 -14.14
N ASP A 222 5.72 -21.99 -13.48
CA ASP A 222 6.49 -22.99 -12.76
C ASP A 222 7.23 -23.98 -13.71
N LEU A 223 6.76 -24.20 -14.94
CA LEU A 223 7.34 -25.18 -15.89
C LEU A 223 8.85 -25.01 -16.09
N HIS A 224 9.32 -23.77 -16.22
CA HIS A 224 10.71 -23.48 -16.59
C HIS A 224 11.65 -23.35 -15.40
N THR A 225 11.15 -23.37 -14.17
CA THR A 225 11.96 -23.15 -12.96
C THR A 225 12.29 -24.44 -12.21
N GLY A 226 11.61 -25.55 -12.52
CA GLY A 226 11.71 -26.80 -11.76
C GLY A 226 11.18 -26.68 -10.32
N ARG A 227 10.50 -25.58 -9.99
CA ARG A 227 9.95 -25.28 -8.66
C ARG A 227 8.44 -25.05 -8.79
N ARG A 228 7.69 -25.25 -7.70
CA ARG A 228 6.24 -25.02 -7.65
C ARG A 228 5.89 -23.69 -6.96
N THR A 229 6.70 -22.65 -7.17
CA THR A 229 6.65 -21.39 -6.41
C THR A 229 5.27 -20.75 -6.50
N TYR A 230 4.70 -20.67 -7.70
CA TYR A 230 3.42 -20.00 -7.92
C TYR A 230 2.23 -20.88 -7.52
N GLN A 231 2.31 -22.19 -7.76
CA GLN A 231 1.27 -23.11 -7.31
C GLN A 231 1.18 -23.18 -5.78
N GLU A 232 2.33 -23.24 -5.10
CA GLU A 232 2.39 -23.20 -3.63
C GLU A 232 1.90 -21.86 -3.07
N ALA A 233 2.12 -20.75 -3.79
CA ALA A 233 1.56 -19.46 -3.42
C ALA A 233 0.03 -19.46 -3.47
N ILE A 234 -0.59 -20.06 -4.49
CA ILE A 234 -2.05 -20.23 -4.54
C ILE A 234 -2.53 -21.10 -3.37
N ASP A 235 -1.91 -22.26 -3.15
CA ASP A 235 -2.30 -23.17 -2.07
C ASP A 235 -2.16 -22.50 -0.68
N PHE A 236 -1.16 -21.63 -0.53
CA PHE A 236 -0.97 -20.80 0.66
C PHE A 236 -2.12 -19.79 0.85
N GLN A 237 -2.58 -19.11 -0.21
CA GLN A 237 -3.71 -18.18 -0.08
C GLN A 237 -5.05 -18.91 0.12
N ILE A 238 -5.27 -20.06 -0.53
CA ILE A 238 -6.50 -20.87 -0.36
C ILE A 238 -6.72 -21.26 1.11
N LYS A 239 -5.65 -21.49 1.88
CA LYS A 239 -5.76 -21.74 3.33
C LYS A 239 -6.36 -20.56 4.09
N LYS A 240 -6.10 -19.31 3.67
CA LYS A 240 -6.64 -18.08 4.27
C LYS A 240 -8.08 -17.81 3.85
N TRP A 241 -8.45 -18.17 2.62
CA TRP A 241 -9.85 -18.09 2.17
C TRP A 241 -10.73 -19.07 2.93
N LYS A 242 -10.26 -20.31 3.16
CA LYS A 242 -10.99 -21.33 3.92
C LYS A 242 -11.06 -21.07 5.42
N ASN A 243 -10.16 -20.25 5.95
CA ASN A 243 -10.11 -19.92 7.37
C ASN A 243 -9.56 -18.49 7.56
N PRO A 244 -10.44 -17.50 7.80
CA PRO A 244 -10.04 -16.11 8.00
C PRO A 244 -9.05 -15.88 9.15
N ASP A 245 -8.98 -16.75 10.16
CA ASP A 245 -8.01 -16.65 11.26
C ASP A 245 -6.56 -16.90 10.79
N LYS A 246 -6.38 -17.47 9.60
CA LYS A 246 -5.04 -17.66 8.99
C LYS A 246 -4.57 -16.45 8.21
N THR A 247 -5.41 -15.43 8.01
CA THR A 247 -4.95 -14.13 7.48
C THR A 247 -4.03 -13.44 8.49
N PRO A 248 -3.11 -12.54 8.07
CA PRO A 248 -2.25 -11.83 9.01
C PRO A 248 -3.05 -11.04 10.07
N SER A 249 -4.12 -10.37 9.65
CA SER A 249 -5.05 -9.68 10.54
C SER A 249 -5.76 -10.62 11.51
N GLY A 250 -6.32 -11.73 11.03
CA GLY A 250 -6.95 -12.74 11.89
C GLY A 250 -5.97 -13.30 12.92
N LYS A 251 -4.77 -13.67 12.48
CA LYS A 251 -3.72 -14.21 13.35
C LYS A 251 -3.27 -13.19 14.41
N LEU A 252 -2.97 -11.96 14.01
CA LEU A 252 -2.52 -10.90 14.93
C LEU A 252 -3.58 -10.60 16.00
N LEU A 253 -4.83 -10.38 15.58
CA LEU A 253 -5.91 -10.11 16.54
C LEU A 253 -6.14 -11.31 17.47
N SER A 254 -6.15 -12.54 16.93
CA SER A 254 -6.34 -13.75 17.72
C SER A 254 -5.23 -13.93 18.77
N GLU A 255 -3.97 -13.69 18.42
CA GLU A 255 -2.85 -13.78 19.35
C GLU A 255 -2.98 -12.77 20.49
N ILE A 256 -3.30 -11.51 20.19
CA ILE A 256 -3.49 -10.45 21.18
C ILE A 256 -4.60 -10.82 22.16
N LEU A 257 -5.78 -11.21 21.64
CA LEU A 257 -6.95 -11.51 22.45
C LEU A 257 -6.77 -12.80 23.28
N LYS A 258 -6.28 -13.89 22.68
CA LYS A 258 -6.11 -15.19 23.36
C LYS A 258 -5.03 -15.16 24.43
N ARG A 259 -3.94 -14.41 24.19
CA ARG A 259 -2.86 -14.24 25.17
C ARG A 259 -3.18 -13.17 26.20
N ASN A 260 -4.26 -12.41 26.00
CA ASN A 260 -4.64 -11.28 26.84
C ASN A 260 -3.46 -10.32 27.03
N ILE A 261 -2.91 -9.78 25.94
CA ILE A 261 -1.80 -8.81 25.90
C ILE A 261 -2.22 -7.54 25.16
N GLU A 262 -1.58 -6.40 25.43
CA GLU A 262 -1.81 -5.18 24.65
C GLU A 262 -1.14 -5.25 23.26
N PHE A 263 -1.68 -4.51 22.29
CA PHE A 263 -1.10 -4.35 20.94
C PHE A 263 0.38 -3.92 20.99
N ARG A 264 0.71 -2.96 21.86
CA ARG A 264 2.10 -2.50 22.06
C ARG A 264 3.03 -3.62 22.54
N GLU A 265 2.56 -4.46 23.45
CA GLU A 265 3.34 -5.59 23.96
C GLU A 265 3.69 -6.55 22.82
N LYS A 266 2.70 -6.88 21.97
CA LYS A 266 2.94 -7.73 20.80
C LYS A 266 3.92 -7.09 19.81
N GLY A 267 3.80 -5.78 19.57
CA GLY A 267 4.74 -5.04 18.71
C GLY A 267 6.19 -5.10 19.24
N ILE A 268 6.38 -4.91 20.54
CA ILE A 268 7.71 -4.99 21.19
C ILE A 268 8.28 -6.41 21.10
N GLU A 269 7.47 -7.44 21.33
CA GLU A 269 7.87 -8.85 21.20
C GLU A 269 8.41 -9.13 19.79
N LEU A 270 7.64 -8.78 18.75
CA LEU A 270 8.05 -8.96 17.36
C LEU A 270 9.33 -8.19 17.02
N ALA A 271 9.45 -6.95 17.51
CA ALA A 271 10.66 -6.14 17.30
C ALA A 271 11.90 -6.78 17.95
N GLN A 272 11.77 -7.34 19.16
CA GLN A 272 12.86 -8.03 19.86
C GLN A 272 13.24 -9.35 19.18
N GLU A 273 12.25 -10.11 18.69
CA GLU A 273 12.48 -11.32 17.89
C GLU A 273 13.25 -11.01 16.61
N ASN A 274 12.81 -10.00 15.86
CA ASN A 274 13.48 -9.57 14.64
C ASN A 274 14.90 -9.07 14.92
N LYS A 275 15.09 -8.23 15.95
CA LYS A 275 16.42 -7.77 16.37
C LYS A 275 17.36 -8.94 16.67
N ARG A 276 16.90 -9.95 17.42
CA ARG A 276 17.69 -11.15 17.72
C ARG A 276 18.06 -11.89 16.43
N MET A 277 17.09 -12.12 15.56
CA MET A 277 17.35 -12.80 14.28
C MET A 277 18.38 -12.04 13.43
N PHE A 278 18.27 -10.71 13.32
CA PHE A 278 19.23 -9.89 12.58
C PHE A 278 20.60 -9.80 13.25
N SER A 279 20.70 -9.95 14.57
CA SER A 279 22.00 -9.96 15.26
C SER A 279 22.84 -11.22 14.97
N TYR A 280 22.21 -12.31 14.52
CA TYR A 280 22.90 -13.54 14.11
C TYR A 280 23.15 -13.62 12.60
N LEU A 281 22.73 -12.61 11.82
CA LEU A 281 22.95 -12.59 10.38
C LEU A 281 24.40 -12.18 10.09
N GLU A 282 25.18 -13.15 9.61
CA GLU A 282 26.54 -12.91 9.12
C GLU A 282 26.49 -12.52 7.64
N TYR A 283 27.12 -11.39 7.30
CA TYR A 283 27.30 -10.95 5.92
C TYR A 283 28.65 -11.41 5.40
N SER A 284 28.69 -11.78 4.12
CA SER A 284 29.96 -12.03 3.45
C SER A 284 30.84 -10.76 3.46
N PRO A 285 32.18 -10.88 3.51
CA PRO A 285 33.07 -9.72 3.41
C PRO A 285 32.78 -8.84 2.19
N GLY A 286 32.41 -9.46 1.06
CA GLY A 286 32.03 -8.72 -0.15
C GLY A 286 30.72 -7.94 -0.03
N THR A 287 29.77 -8.41 0.77
CA THR A 287 28.53 -7.66 1.06
C THR A 287 28.82 -6.47 1.97
N LEU A 288 29.62 -6.66 3.01
CA LEU A 288 30.03 -5.57 3.93
C LEU A 288 30.77 -4.48 3.17
N MET A 289 31.74 -4.86 2.34
CA MET A 289 32.51 -3.91 1.52
C MET A 289 31.61 -3.11 0.56
N LYS A 290 30.55 -3.72 0.00
CA LYS A 290 29.57 -3.00 -0.83
C LYS A 290 28.79 -1.97 -0.02
N MET A 291 28.35 -2.31 1.20
CA MET A 291 27.61 -1.39 2.08
C MET A 291 28.50 -0.22 2.55
N GLU A 292 29.76 -0.49 2.89
CA GLU A 292 30.73 0.55 3.26
C GLU A 292 31.01 1.49 2.10
N LYS A 293 31.23 0.94 0.90
CA LYS A 293 31.43 1.74 -0.31
C LYS A 293 30.23 2.63 -0.62
N GLU A 294 29.01 2.11 -0.49
CA GLU A 294 27.79 2.89 -0.70
C GLU A 294 27.60 3.98 0.37
N THR A 295 28.02 3.70 1.61
CA THR A 295 28.02 4.72 2.69
C THR A 295 28.94 5.88 2.31
N ILE A 296 30.19 5.60 1.92
CA ILE A 296 31.14 6.65 1.51
C ILE A 296 30.60 7.42 0.30
N ARG A 297 30.10 6.71 -0.70
CA ARG A 297 29.56 7.30 -1.92
C ARG A 297 28.39 8.24 -1.63
N SER A 298 27.43 7.84 -0.79
CA SER A 298 26.26 8.67 -0.49
C SER A 298 26.63 9.97 0.25
N PHE A 299 27.65 9.95 1.12
CA PHE A 299 28.17 11.18 1.73
C PHE A 299 28.87 12.09 0.71
N GLN A 300 29.65 11.53 -0.21
CA GLN A 300 30.29 12.30 -1.27
C GLN A 300 29.27 12.97 -2.20
N GLU A 301 28.26 12.21 -2.66
CA GLU A 301 27.17 12.74 -3.49
C GLU A 301 26.40 13.85 -2.76
N LYS A 302 26.13 13.69 -1.45
CA LYS A 302 25.53 14.74 -0.64
C LYS A 302 26.39 16.01 -0.57
N GLU A 303 27.69 15.90 -0.28
CA GLU A 303 28.58 17.06 -0.21
C GLU A 303 28.72 17.77 -1.56
N GLU A 304 28.70 17.03 -2.66
CA GLU A 304 28.70 17.59 -4.01
C GLU A 304 27.42 18.39 -4.28
N LEU A 305 26.25 17.87 -3.89
CA LEU A 305 24.98 18.59 -3.97
C LEU A 305 25.00 19.88 -3.14
N GLU A 306 25.43 19.81 -1.87
CA GLU A 306 25.52 20.97 -0.98
C GLU A 306 26.46 22.06 -1.55
N LYS A 307 27.55 21.68 -2.24
CA LYS A 307 28.46 22.64 -2.91
C LYS A 307 27.83 23.26 -4.16
N GLN A 308 27.04 22.51 -4.93
CA GLN A 308 26.38 22.98 -6.14
C GLN A 308 25.20 23.92 -5.85
N GLU A 309 24.42 23.64 -4.80
CA GLU A 309 23.28 24.48 -4.39
C GLU A 309 23.71 25.87 -3.89
N ILE A 310 24.86 25.98 -3.20
CA ILE A 310 25.42 27.28 -2.79
C ILE A 310 25.66 28.19 -4.01
N GLN A 311 25.89 27.61 -5.19
CA GLN A 311 26.15 28.34 -6.43
C GLN A 311 24.90 28.61 -7.26
N THR A 312 23.77 27.91 -7.02
CA THR A 312 22.61 27.92 -7.91
C THR A 312 21.30 27.92 -7.11
N GLN A 313 20.56 29.03 -7.12
CA GLN A 313 19.16 29.02 -6.69
C GLN A 313 18.31 28.45 -7.83
N TYR A 314 17.96 27.17 -7.73
CA TYR A 314 17.07 26.55 -8.71
C TYR A 314 15.66 27.15 -8.55
N PRO A 315 15.07 27.74 -9.61
CA PRO A 315 13.62 27.94 -9.62
C PRO A 315 12.94 26.57 -9.60
N THR A 316 11.80 26.47 -8.91
CA THR A 316 10.95 25.28 -8.93
C THR A 316 10.73 24.85 -10.38
N VAL A 317 11.07 23.59 -10.70
CA VAL A 317 10.92 23.02 -12.05
C VAL A 317 9.49 23.28 -12.55
N LYS A 318 9.36 23.83 -13.76
CA LYS A 318 8.06 24.15 -14.36
C LYS A 318 7.17 22.91 -14.32
N LEU A 319 5.99 23.07 -13.74
CA LEU A 319 5.00 22.01 -13.67
C LEU A 319 4.18 21.97 -14.97
N CYS A 320 3.95 20.79 -15.54
CA CYS A 320 2.83 20.49 -16.45
C CYS A 320 2.45 21.58 -17.49
N ASN A 321 3.36 22.10 -18.33
CA ASN A 321 3.05 23.04 -19.43
C ASN A 321 2.04 24.19 -19.15
N HIS A 322 1.82 24.59 -17.89
CA HIS A 322 0.90 25.65 -17.48
C HIS A 322 1.65 26.89 -16.97
#